data_AF-A0A8H4Z9G0-F1
#
_entry.id   AF-A0A8H4Z9G0-F1
#
_cell.length_a   1.000
_cell.length_b   1.000
_cell.length_c   1.000
_cell.angle_alpha   90.00
_cell.angle_beta   90.00
_cell.angle_gamma   90.00
#
_symmetry.space_group_name_H-M   'P 1'
#
loop_
_entity.id
_entity.type
_entity.pdbx_description
1 polymer ?
#
loop_
_entity_poly.entity_id
_entity_poly.type
_entity_poly.pdbx_seq_one_letter_code
_entity_poly.pdbx_strand_id
1 'polypeptide(L)'
;MSLRRFSGCLGSSSDDFLHLTIGVCTEPMEGYPNHWILMLIDDDTEYAICYQSLGGPTKRRPWELVIESGETRSWDVDHFYYVSEIPARHKRKVNASANKTPGGFSQRWVVRVLWDLELQNVVSRGTTKRIAQAVQEDPYADASLIMEEHEGFRDQMFDWVEKHCLSRLGSPRR
;
A
#
# COMPACT_ATOMS: atom_id res chain seq x y z
N MET A 1 44.55 -14.56 -32.33
CA MET A 1 44.56 -14.01 -30.96
C MET A 1 43.75 -12.72 -30.96
N SER A 2 42.60 -12.70 -30.29
CA SER A 2 41.79 -11.49 -30.11
C SER A 2 41.44 -11.41 -28.63
N LEU A 3 42.12 -10.50 -27.92
CA LEU A 3 41.86 -10.20 -26.52
C LEU A 3 40.59 -9.35 -26.47
N ARG A 4 39.45 -9.98 -26.18
CA ARG A 4 38.25 -9.24 -25.76
C ARG A 4 38.54 -8.65 -24.38
N ARG A 5 38.68 -7.33 -24.32
CA ARG A 5 38.66 -6.55 -23.08
C ARG A 5 37.30 -6.78 -22.41
N PHE A 6 37.32 -7.47 -21.28
CA PHE A 6 36.28 -7.32 -20.27
C PHE A 6 36.39 -5.90 -19.72
N SER A 7 35.49 -5.01 -20.15
CA SER A 7 35.26 -3.76 -19.44
C SER A 7 34.36 -4.09 -18.25
N GLY A 8 34.99 -4.52 -17.16
CA GLY A 8 34.37 -4.43 -15.85
C GLY A 8 34.20 -2.96 -15.52
N CYS A 9 32.96 -2.51 -15.32
CA CYS A 9 32.71 -1.34 -14.51
C CYS A 9 32.43 -1.85 -13.09
N LEU A 10 33.33 -1.44 -12.20
CA LEU A 10 33.28 -1.66 -10.77
C LEU A 10 31.93 -1.23 -10.21
N GLY A 11 31.43 -2.01 -9.24
CA GLY A 11 30.22 -1.69 -8.51
C GLY A 11 30.31 -0.32 -7.84
N SER A 12 29.29 0.49 -8.09
CA SER A 12 28.78 1.40 -7.07
C SER A 12 27.74 0.61 -6.29
N SER A 13 28.18 -0.08 -5.24
CA SER A 13 27.31 -0.63 -4.21
C SER A 13 27.09 0.47 -3.17
N SER A 14 26.47 1.58 -3.55
CA SER A 14 25.55 2.18 -2.61
C SER A 14 24.37 1.19 -2.57
N ASP A 15 24.13 0.57 -1.42
CA ASP A 15 22.82 -0.03 -1.19
C ASP A 15 21.86 1.16 -1.18
N ASP A 16 21.37 1.55 -2.36
CA ASP A 16 20.38 2.62 -2.45
C ASP A 16 19.14 2.12 -1.71
N PHE A 17 18.68 2.90 -0.74
CA PHE A 17 17.47 2.58 0.00
C PHE A 17 16.32 3.40 -0.55
N LEU A 18 15.11 2.94 -0.24
CA LEU A 18 13.88 3.63 -0.57
C LEU A 18 13.02 3.63 0.69
N HIS A 19 12.34 4.74 0.94
CA HIS A 19 11.39 4.84 2.03
C HIS A 19 10.01 4.44 1.53
N LEU A 20 9.49 3.32 2.04
CA LEU A 20 8.10 2.96 1.91
C LEU A 20 7.29 3.73 2.97
N THR A 21 6.37 4.55 2.50
CA THR A 21 5.55 5.44 3.35
C THR A 21 4.10 5.40 2.90
N ILE A 22 3.20 5.84 3.77
CA ILE A 22 1.78 6.04 3.46
C ILE A 22 1.52 7.54 3.52
N GLY A 23 1.18 8.15 2.40
CA GLY A 23 0.61 9.48 2.36
C GLY A 23 -0.87 9.41 2.73
N VAL A 24 -1.32 10.29 3.62
CA VAL A 24 -2.71 10.39 4.03
C VAL A 24 -3.28 11.74 3.61
N CYS A 25 -4.31 11.67 2.78
CA CYS A 25 -5.13 12.81 2.39
C CYS A 25 -6.39 12.79 3.24
N THR A 26 -6.52 13.77 4.13
CA THR A 26 -7.72 14.03 4.93
C THR A 26 -8.75 14.76 4.06
N GLU A 27 -9.90 14.14 3.86
CA GLU A 27 -11.02 14.78 3.18
C GLU A 27 -11.56 15.93 4.06
N PRO A 28 -11.79 17.13 3.51
CA PRO A 28 -12.26 18.28 4.29
C PRO A 28 -13.71 18.15 4.78
N MET A 29 -14.47 17.17 4.26
CA MET A 29 -15.85 16.93 4.67
C MET A 29 -15.92 15.87 5.78
N GLU A 30 -16.57 16.24 6.88
CA GLU A 30 -16.80 15.38 8.04
C GLU A 30 -17.55 14.09 7.63
N GLY A 31 -16.99 12.93 7.99
CA GLY A 31 -17.59 11.61 7.75
C GLY A 31 -17.06 10.84 6.54
N TYR A 32 -16.19 11.43 5.70
CA TYR A 32 -15.48 10.66 4.67
C TYR A 32 -14.19 10.06 5.23
N PRO A 33 -13.89 8.78 4.94
CA PRO A 33 -12.65 8.19 5.39
C PRO A 33 -11.47 8.80 4.64
N ASN A 34 -10.33 8.90 5.32
CA ASN A 34 -9.11 9.42 4.72
C ASN A 34 -8.69 8.56 3.52
N HIS A 35 -8.14 9.20 2.49
CA HIS A 35 -7.54 8.48 1.37
C HIS A 35 -6.08 8.16 1.67
N TRP A 36 -5.69 6.90 1.48
CA TRP A 36 -4.30 6.47 1.66
C TRP A 36 -3.62 6.22 0.31
N ILE A 37 -2.40 6.73 0.21
CA ILE A 37 -1.50 6.58 -0.94
C ILE A 37 -0.30 5.80 -0.45
N LEU A 38 0.01 4.65 -1.04
CA LEU A 38 1.30 4.00 -0.78
C LEU A 38 2.36 4.72 -1.61
N MET A 39 3.46 5.10 -0.99
CA MET A 39 4.52 5.88 -1.62
C MET A 39 5.86 5.20 -1.43
N LEU A 40 6.61 5.09 -2.53
CA LEU A 40 8.00 4.66 -2.54
C LEU A 40 8.84 5.88 -2.86
N ILE A 41 9.46 6.44 -1.83
CA ILE A 41 10.20 7.70 -1.87
C ILE A 41 11.69 7.41 -1.97
N ASP A 42 12.39 8.13 -2.85
CA ASP A 42 13.85 8.05 -2.97
C ASP A 42 14.54 8.67 -1.72
N ASP A 43 15.81 8.32 -1.47
CA ASP A 43 16.55 8.75 -0.26
C ASP A 43 16.70 10.29 -0.14
N ASP A 44 16.70 11.01 -1.27
CA ASP A 44 16.74 12.48 -1.29
C ASP A 44 15.37 13.13 -1.01
N THR A 45 14.32 12.32 -0.89
CA THR A 45 12.92 12.70 -0.62
C THR A 45 12.26 13.61 -1.66
N GLU A 46 12.92 13.88 -2.78
CA GLU A 46 12.40 14.78 -3.81
C GLU A 46 11.39 14.07 -4.72
N TYR A 47 11.61 12.79 -5.00
CA TYR A 47 10.79 12.01 -5.93
C TYR A 47 10.14 10.80 -5.25
N ALA A 48 8.94 10.46 -5.72
CA ALA A 48 8.23 9.28 -5.28
C ALA A 48 7.46 8.59 -6.40
N ILE A 49 7.29 7.28 -6.24
CA ILE A 49 6.28 6.52 -6.96
C ILE A 49 5.10 6.33 -6.02
N CYS A 50 3.93 6.77 -6.46
CA CYS A 50 2.68 6.67 -5.74
C CYS A 50 1.83 5.56 -6.31
N TYR A 51 1.20 4.80 -5.42
CA TYR A 51 0.24 3.76 -5.75
C TYR A 51 -1.06 4.05 -5.02
N GLN A 52 -2.14 4.19 -5.79
CA GLN A 52 -3.43 4.63 -5.30
C GLN A 52 -4.53 3.71 -5.80
N SER A 53 -5.41 3.27 -4.91
CA SER A 53 -6.67 2.68 -5.33
C SER A 53 -7.75 3.77 -5.36
N LEU A 54 -8.09 4.21 -6.56
CA LEU A 54 -9.09 5.25 -6.84
C LEU A 54 -10.40 4.65 -7.34
N GLY A 55 -11.44 5.49 -7.40
CA GLY A 55 -12.76 5.09 -7.92
C GLY A 55 -13.70 4.64 -6.81
N GLY A 56 -14.45 3.58 -7.08
CA GLY A 56 -15.38 2.98 -6.13
C GLY A 56 -16.83 3.49 -6.23
N PRO A 57 -17.72 2.94 -5.37
CA PRO A 57 -19.17 3.18 -5.43
C PRO A 57 -19.54 4.67 -5.39
N THR A 58 -18.79 5.47 -4.65
CA THR A 58 -18.97 6.93 -4.52
C THR A 58 -18.72 7.68 -5.83
N LYS A 59 -17.77 7.24 -6.65
CA LYS A 59 -17.48 7.84 -7.97
C LYS A 59 -18.27 7.17 -9.11
N ARG A 60 -19.17 6.23 -8.81
CA ARG A 60 -19.93 5.39 -9.77
C ARG A 60 -19.03 4.75 -10.83
N ARG A 61 -17.82 4.34 -10.43
CA ARG A 61 -16.81 3.73 -11.29
C ARG A 61 -16.22 2.52 -10.57
N PRO A 62 -15.72 1.50 -11.30
CA PRO A 62 -14.96 0.43 -10.69
C PRO A 62 -13.75 0.99 -9.94
N TRP A 63 -13.23 0.21 -8.99
CA TRP A 63 -11.96 0.52 -8.38
C TRP A 63 -10.84 0.36 -9.41
N GLU A 64 -9.91 1.30 -9.42
CA GLU A 64 -8.78 1.33 -10.35
C GLU A 64 -7.49 1.56 -9.55
N LEU A 65 -6.42 0.88 -9.96
CA LEU A 65 -5.07 1.16 -9.46
C LEU A 65 -4.42 2.21 -10.36
N VAL A 66 -4.06 3.34 -9.77
CA VAL A 66 -3.28 4.39 -10.41
C VAL A 66 -1.85 4.34 -9.86
N ILE A 67 -0.87 4.35 -10.76
CA ILE A 67 0.56 4.36 -10.43
C ILE A 67 1.19 5.56 -11.13
N GLU A 68 1.71 6.49 -10.35
CA GLU A 68 2.28 7.74 -10.85
C GLU A 68 3.64 7.99 -10.23
N SER A 69 4.56 8.57 -11.01
CA SER A 69 5.87 9.00 -10.52
C SER A 69 6.00 10.51 -10.66
N GLY A 70 6.48 11.18 -9.63
CA GLY A 70 6.64 12.63 -9.65
C GLY A 70 7.28 13.15 -8.37
N GLU A 71 7.36 14.48 -8.27
CA GLU A 71 7.87 15.13 -7.08
C GLU A 71 6.92 14.91 -5.90
N THR A 72 7.45 14.62 -4.72
CA THR A 72 6.66 14.34 -3.50
C THR A 72 5.69 15.48 -3.16
N ARG A 73 6.12 16.73 -3.33
CA ARG A 73 5.31 17.95 -3.09
C ARG A 73 4.12 18.13 -4.03
N SER A 74 4.09 17.41 -5.15
CA SER A 74 2.98 17.52 -6.13
C SER A 74 1.73 16.81 -5.66
N TRP A 75 1.82 16.02 -4.58
CA TRP A 75 0.71 15.25 -4.03
C TRP A 75 0.13 15.97 -2.82
N ASP A 76 -1.19 16.17 -2.82
CA ASP A 76 -1.97 16.79 -1.74
C ASP A 76 -2.05 15.86 -0.52
N VAL A 77 -0.91 15.57 0.10
CA VAL A 77 -0.77 14.72 1.28
C VAL A 77 -0.67 15.61 2.51
N ASP A 78 -1.60 15.43 3.45
CA ASP A 78 -1.61 16.21 4.71
C ASP A 78 -0.55 15.72 5.70
N HIS A 79 -0.31 14.41 5.73
CA HIS A 79 0.72 13.82 6.57
C HIS A 79 1.19 12.46 6.05
N PHE A 80 2.41 12.10 6.43
CA PHE A 80 3.07 10.86 6.05
C PHE A 80 3.20 9.91 7.25
N TYR A 81 2.89 8.63 7.04
CA TYR A 81 3.22 7.55 7.96
C TYR A 81 4.36 6.71 7.41
N TYR A 82 5.47 6.70 8.14
CA TYR A 82 6.61 5.85 7.80
C TYR A 82 6.30 4.37 8.02
N VAL A 83 6.52 3.55 6.99
CA VAL A 83 6.32 2.10 7.05
C VAL A 83 7.65 1.40 7.30
N SER A 84 8.58 1.51 6.35
CA SER A 84 9.87 0.83 6.38
C SER A 84 10.81 1.45 5.36
N GLU A 85 12.10 1.37 5.63
CA GLU A 85 13.16 1.48 4.64
C GLU A 85 13.29 0.11 3.95
N ILE A 86 13.42 0.10 2.63
CA ILE A 86 13.63 -1.12 1.85
C ILE A 86 14.79 -0.92 0.89
N PRO A 87 15.57 -1.99 0.58
CA PRO A 87 16.58 -1.91 -0.48
C PRO A 87 15.93 -1.60 -1.83
N ALA A 88 16.54 -0.74 -2.66
CA ALA A 88 16.01 -0.37 -3.97
C ALA A 88 15.75 -1.57 -4.91
N ARG A 89 16.51 -2.66 -4.75
CA ARG A 89 16.27 -3.95 -5.46
C ARG A 89 14.87 -4.53 -5.22
N HIS A 90 14.18 -4.17 -4.13
CA HIS A 90 12.83 -4.60 -3.81
C HIS A 90 11.73 -3.76 -4.47
N LYS A 91 12.05 -2.65 -5.14
CA LYS A 91 11.08 -1.81 -5.89
C LYS A 91 10.17 -2.62 -6.81
N ARG A 92 10.71 -3.60 -7.54
CA ARG A 92 9.92 -4.48 -8.41
C ARG A 92 8.91 -5.34 -7.66
N LYS A 93 9.23 -5.75 -6.42
CA LYS A 93 8.31 -6.49 -5.56
C LYS A 93 7.17 -5.59 -5.09
N VAL A 94 7.44 -4.32 -4.76
CA VAL A 94 6.40 -3.32 -4.44
C VAL A 94 5.45 -3.15 -5.62
N ASN A 95 5.99 -2.90 -6.83
CA ASN A 95 5.18 -2.82 -8.05
C ASN A 95 4.32 -4.06 -8.28
N ALA A 96 4.90 -5.26 -8.17
CA ALA A 96 4.18 -6.51 -8.38
C ALA A 96 3.06 -6.72 -7.35
N SER A 97 3.32 -6.37 -6.08
CA SER A 97 2.36 -6.51 -4.99
C SER A 97 1.19 -5.53 -5.14
N ALA A 98 1.47 -4.29 -5.56
CA ALA A 98 0.43 -3.31 -5.88
C ALA A 98 -0.44 -3.80 -7.05
N ASN A 99 0.15 -4.18 -8.17
CA ASN A 99 -0.58 -4.59 -9.38
C ASN A 99 -1.47 -5.82 -9.17
N LYS A 100 -1.03 -6.80 -8.38
CA LYS A 100 -1.82 -8.01 -8.13
C LYS A 100 -2.92 -7.82 -7.09
N THR A 101 -2.85 -6.75 -6.28
CA THR A 101 -3.83 -6.51 -5.21
C THR A 101 -5.07 -5.88 -5.83
N PRO A 102 -6.25 -6.56 -5.76
CA PRO A 102 -7.47 -6.02 -6.34
C PRO A 102 -7.82 -4.68 -5.70
N GLY A 103 -8.22 -3.71 -6.53
CA GLY A 103 -8.63 -2.38 -6.09
C GLY A 103 -9.78 -2.43 -5.07
N GLY A 104 -9.87 -1.40 -4.24
CA GLY A 104 -10.86 -1.33 -3.17
C GLY A 104 -10.66 -0.08 -2.30
N PHE A 105 -11.30 -0.08 -1.14
CA PHE A 105 -11.11 0.98 -0.14
C PHE A 105 -9.61 1.18 0.15
N SER A 106 -9.10 2.39 -0.14
CA SER A 106 -7.66 2.68 -0.22
C SER A 106 -6.85 2.18 1.00
N GLN A 107 -7.36 2.38 2.21
CA GLN A 107 -6.68 1.97 3.44
C GLN A 107 -6.53 0.44 3.53
N ARG A 108 -7.60 -0.30 3.21
CA ARG A 108 -7.58 -1.78 3.15
C ARG A 108 -6.71 -2.28 2.00
N TRP A 109 -6.73 -1.59 0.86
CA TRP A 109 -5.87 -1.91 -0.28
C TRP A 109 -4.38 -1.80 0.13
N VAL A 110 -3.97 -0.70 0.78
CA VAL A 110 -2.60 -0.53 1.28
C VAL A 110 -2.23 -1.65 2.26
N VAL A 111 -3.10 -1.99 3.20
CA VAL A 111 -2.84 -3.08 4.15
C VAL A 111 -2.63 -4.43 3.44
N ARG A 112 -3.38 -4.72 2.38
CA ARG A 112 -3.20 -5.95 1.57
C ARG A 112 -1.86 -5.97 0.84
N VAL A 113 -1.44 -4.84 0.28
CA VAL A 113 -0.12 -4.71 -0.35
C VAL A 113 0.98 -4.94 0.68
N LEU A 114 0.87 -4.33 1.86
CA LEU A 114 1.85 -4.50 2.94
C LEU A 114 1.90 -5.94 3.47
N TRP A 115 0.74 -6.61 3.59
CA TRP A 115 0.67 -8.03 3.98
C TRP A 115 1.51 -8.88 3.04
N ASP A 116 1.32 -8.69 1.74
CA ASP A 116 2.03 -9.45 0.74
C ASP A 116 3.54 -9.13 0.71
N LEU A 117 3.92 -7.87 0.92
CA LEU A 117 5.31 -7.47 1.08
C LEU A 117 5.94 -8.06 2.34
N GLU A 118 5.17 -8.22 3.41
CA GLU A 118 5.62 -8.87 4.65
C GLU A 118 5.85 -10.37 4.42
N LEU A 119 4.95 -11.06 3.70
CA LEU A 119 5.13 -12.46 3.29
C LEU A 119 6.37 -12.66 2.41
N GLN A 120 6.70 -11.67 1.57
CA GLN A 120 7.91 -11.67 0.73
C GLN A 120 9.19 -11.23 1.47
N ASN A 121 9.11 -10.94 2.78
CA ASN A 121 10.19 -10.39 3.61
C ASN A 121 10.78 -9.08 3.05
N VAL A 122 9.95 -8.25 2.41
CA VAL A 122 10.32 -6.91 1.94
C VAL A 122 10.19 -5.89 3.06
N VAL A 123 9.15 -6.01 3.88
CA VAL A 123 8.98 -5.25 5.13
C VAL A 123 9.09 -6.18 6.33
N SER A 124 9.34 -5.61 7.51
CA SER A 124 9.50 -6.39 8.74
C SER A 124 8.19 -7.04 9.19
N ARG A 125 8.31 -8.22 9.82
CA ARG A 125 7.17 -8.93 10.38
C ARG A 125 6.48 -8.09 11.46
N GLY A 126 5.15 -8.01 11.42
CA GLY A 126 4.31 -7.18 12.27
C GLY A 126 3.98 -5.81 11.69
N THR A 127 4.61 -5.41 10.57
CA THR A 127 4.34 -4.12 9.91
C THR A 127 2.87 -3.98 9.55
N THR A 128 2.31 -5.00 8.90
CA THR A 128 0.91 -4.97 8.46
C THR A 128 -0.04 -4.86 9.64
N LYS A 129 0.20 -5.64 10.69
CA LYS A 129 -0.62 -5.60 11.91
C LYS A 129 -0.61 -4.23 12.57
N ARG A 130 0.54 -3.55 12.60
CA ARG A 130 0.67 -2.20 13.15
C ARG A 130 -0.14 -1.19 12.32
N ILE A 131 0.02 -1.20 11.00
CA ILE A 131 -0.67 -0.27 10.11
C ILE A 131 -2.18 -0.52 10.08
N ALA A 132 -2.61 -1.78 10.13
CA ALA A 132 -4.03 -2.15 10.13
C ALA A 132 -4.82 -1.57 11.31
N GLN A 133 -4.16 -1.22 12.42
CA GLN A 133 -4.81 -0.57 13.57
C GLN A 133 -5.28 0.86 13.29
N ALA A 134 -4.73 1.51 12.27
CA ALA A 134 -5.10 2.86 11.85
C ALA A 134 -6.19 2.89 10.76
N VAL A 135 -6.63 1.72 10.29
CA VAL A 135 -7.68 1.62 9.27
C VAL A 135 -9.02 2.01 9.87
N GLN A 136 -9.68 2.97 9.22
CA GLN A 136 -11.03 3.41 9.53
C GLN A 136 -12.06 2.38 9.04
N GLU A 137 -13.27 2.48 9.58
CA GLU A 137 -14.38 1.65 9.12
C GLU A 137 -14.62 1.88 7.62
N ASP A 138 -14.79 0.78 6.89
CA ASP A 138 -14.98 0.82 5.45
C ASP A 138 -16.47 1.09 5.15
N PRO A 139 -16.83 2.30 4.70
CA PRO A 139 -18.23 2.64 4.46
C PRO A 139 -18.81 1.90 3.24
N TYR A 140 -17.98 1.13 2.53
CA TYR A 140 -18.35 0.39 1.32
C TYR A 140 -18.36 -1.13 1.53
N ALA A 141 -18.23 -1.61 2.77
CA ALA A 141 -18.22 -3.05 3.06
C ALA A 141 -19.47 -3.78 2.51
N ASP A 142 -20.62 -3.11 2.56
CA ASP A 142 -21.91 -3.64 2.09
C ASP A 142 -22.25 -3.26 0.65
N ALA A 143 -21.46 -2.38 0.03
CA ALA A 143 -21.66 -2.00 -1.36
C ALA A 143 -21.24 -3.18 -2.23
N SER A 144 -22.22 -3.98 -2.66
CA SER A 144 -22.03 -5.20 -3.43
C SER A 144 -21.02 -4.96 -4.55
N LEU A 145 -19.92 -5.71 -4.48
CA LEU A 145 -18.88 -5.68 -5.49
C LEU A 145 -19.50 -6.03 -6.85
N ILE A 146 -19.62 -5.04 -7.72
CA ILE A 146 -19.60 -5.30 -9.16
C ILE A 146 -18.14 -5.62 -9.49
N MET A 147 -17.66 -6.80 -9.11
CA MET A 147 -16.38 -7.35 -9.53
C MET A 147 -16.59 -8.81 -9.90
N GLU A 148 -16.25 -9.13 -11.15
CA GLU A 148 -16.17 -10.48 -11.66
C GLU A 148 -15.35 -11.37 -10.71
N GLU A 149 -15.89 -12.55 -10.42
CA GLU A 149 -15.33 -13.53 -9.51
C GLU A 149 -13.95 -13.99 -9.99
N HIS A 150 -12.93 -13.65 -9.20
CA HIS A 150 -11.77 -14.54 -9.04
C HIS A 150 -11.81 -15.07 -7.61
N GLU A 151 -12.39 -16.27 -7.47
CA GLU A 151 -12.39 -17.07 -6.24
C GLU A 151 -10.96 -17.36 -5.79
N GLY A 152 -10.69 -17.22 -4.48
CA GLY A 152 -9.54 -17.85 -3.84
C GLY A 152 -8.81 -17.07 -2.74
N PHE A 153 -8.99 -15.75 -2.62
CA PHE A 153 -8.18 -14.93 -1.68
C PHE A 153 -9.00 -14.26 -0.55
N ARG A 154 -10.33 -14.24 -0.65
CA ARG A 154 -11.18 -13.41 0.22
C ARG A 154 -11.38 -13.99 1.62
N ASP A 155 -11.48 -15.31 1.78
CA ASP A 155 -12.10 -15.86 3.00
C ASP A 155 -11.16 -15.92 4.21
N GLN A 156 -9.85 -16.04 4.03
CA GLN A 156 -8.93 -16.20 5.17
C GLN A 156 -8.52 -14.88 5.84
N MET A 157 -8.58 -13.76 5.13
CA MET A 157 -8.11 -12.46 5.62
C MET A 157 -9.20 -11.70 6.39
N PHE A 158 -10.46 -11.75 5.92
CA PHE A 158 -11.58 -11.12 6.61
C PHE A 158 -11.86 -11.80 7.96
N ASP A 159 -11.78 -13.13 8.01
CA ASP A 159 -11.90 -13.90 9.27
C ASP A 159 -10.83 -13.52 10.30
N TRP A 160 -9.61 -13.17 9.89
CA TRP A 160 -8.57 -12.76 10.83
C TRP A 160 -8.73 -11.31 11.31
N VAL A 161 -9.01 -10.37 10.40
CA VAL A 161 -9.15 -8.94 10.72
C VAL A 161 -10.41 -8.69 11.55
N GLU A 162 -11.55 -9.31 11.23
CA GLU A 162 -12.77 -9.18 12.04
C GLU A 162 -12.60 -9.81 13.42
N LYS A 163 -12.08 -11.03 13.50
CA LYS A 163 -11.92 -11.74 14.78
C LYS A 163 -10.96 -11.05 15.75
N HIS A 164 -9.94 -10.36 15.24
CA HIS A 164 -8.87 -9.79 16.06
C HIS A 164 -8.85 -8.27 16.18
N CYS A 165 -9.58 -7.53 15.32
CA CYS A 165 -9.71 -6.07 15.44
C CYS A 165 -11.06 -5.65 16.07
N LEU A 166 -12.17 -6.35 15.77
CA LEU A 166 -13.48 -6.02 16.37
C LEU A 166 -13.62 -6.51 17.83
N SER A 167 -12.79 -7.44 18.28
CA SER A 167 -12.76 -7.90 19.68
C SER A 167 -12.27 -6.84 20.69
N ARG A 168 -11.91 -5.62 20.24
CA ARG A 168 -11.61 -4.47 21.10
C ARG A 168 -12.75 -3.45 21.24
N LEU A 169 -13.84 -3.59 20.49
CA LEU A 169 -15.08 -2.85 20.77
C LEU A 169 -15.89 -3.71 21.74
N GLY A 170 -15.64 -3.49 23.03
CA GLY A 170 -16.34 -4.16 24.11
C GLY A 170 -17.86 -4.05 23.91
N SER A 171 -18.51 -5.20 23.84
CA SER A 171 -19.96 -5.30 24.01
C SER A 171 -20.33 -4.63 25.34
N PRO A 172 -21.22 -3.63 25.38
CA PRO A 172 -21.70 -3.10 26.64
C PRO A 172 -22.53 -4.21 27.29
N ARG A 173 -22.01 -4.75 28.40
CA ARG A 173 -22.74 -5.66 29.28
C ARG A 173 -24.12 -5.07 29.58
N ARG A 174 -25.17 -5.80 29.21
CA ARG A 174 -26.43 -5.82 29.94
C ARG A 174 -26.61 -7.21 30.52
#